data_AF-A0A1V9Y9T3-F1
#
_entry.id   AF-A0A1V9Y9T3-F1
#
_cell.length_a   1.000
_cell.length_b   1.000
_cell.length_c   1.000
_cell.angle_alpha   90.00
_cell.angle_beta   90.00
_cell.angle_gamma   90.00
#
_symmetry.space_group_name_H-M   'P 1'
#
loop_
_entity.id
_entity.type
_entity.pdbx_description
1 polymer ?
#
loop_
_entity_poly.entity_id
_entity_poly.type
_entity_poly.pdbx_seq_one_letter_code
_entity_poly.pdbx_strand_id
1 'polypeptide(L)'
;MLKEEDPLIELIREWIMAPIDESAGLQLTIMEVFALVEEMINEHVVNWGPTSRLRKYLPTVRRIFAPMKLMEAVRQYDEATHFSKRKRVAPTFKEVRHILNLATIHSIAPTLKMVTFDADDTIYEDGGTISAASEMVGVIVGLLRKGVVVSLVTAAGYPGEPHRYEARLHGILEALEALTPAERSRFLVMGGECNYLHVTSTNPETGKVSLRVVPGREWKDGRGERWDQAEVDALLDVAEKVLREMVDTFQMTAAVLRKERAIGIYNTSTTKRLCYENLEETALTVQHALRNHTIPHCAFNGGNDVFVDIGNKALGISALQRFVGPLLPTPQAGLEGHECLHIGDRFTRTGNDTRSRDVASTVWVSNPEETGYIMKTLLPLLADP
;
A
#
# COMPACT_ATOMS: atom_id res chain seq x y z
N MET A 1 13.85 -17.18 1.46
CA MET A 1 13.42 -16.13 0.50
C MET A 1 11.92 -15.96 0.71
N LEU A 2 11.51 -15.16 1.71
CA LEU A 2 10.10 -15.02 2.14
C LEU A 2 9.59 -13.57 2.07
N LYS A 3 10.48 -12.59 1.90
CA LYS A 3 10.18 -11.16 2.05
C LYS A 3 9.85 -10.43 0.74
N GLU A 4 10.23 -11.00 -0.41
CA GLU A 4 9.96 -10.43 -1.73
C GLU A 4 9.51 -11.57 -2.66
N GLU A 5 8.24 -11.57 -3.08
CA GLU A 5 7.64 -12.51 -4.05
C GLU A 5 6.52 -11.75 -4.80
N ASP A 6 6.55 -11.74 -6.13
CA ASP A 6 5.48 -11.20 -6.96
C ASP A 6 5.44 -11.94 -8.31
N PRO A 7 4.29 -12.54 -8.69
CA PRO A 7 4.21 -13.35 -9.90
C PRO A 7 4.59 -12.62 -11.20
N LEU A 8 4.33 -11.32 -11.32
CA LEU A 8 4.70 -10.56 -12.52
C LEU A 8 6.20 -10.26 -12.55
N ILE A 9 6.79 -9.91 -11.40
CA ILE A 9 8.24 -9.70 -11.29
C ILE A 9 8.98 -11.01 -11.59
N GLU A 10 8.54 -12.13 -11.01
CA GLU A 10 9.19 -13.40 -11.25
C GLU A 10 9.02 -13.87 -12.70
N LEU A 11 7.86 -13.69 -13.33
CA LEU A 11 7.69 -13.99 -14.77
C LEU A 11 8.68 -13.20 -15.64
N ILE A 12 8.85 -11.90 -15.40
CA ILE A 12 9.82 -11.06 -16.12
C ILE A 12 11.24 -11.63 -15.92
N ARG A 13 11.60 -11.99 -14.69
CA ARG A 13 12.93 -12.52 -14.37
C ARG A 13 13.17 -13.89 -14.98
N GLU A 14 12.20 -14.80 -14.92
CA GLU A 14 12.26 -16.12 -15.54
C GLU A 14 12.46 -16.01 -17.06
N TRP A 15 11.75 -15.09 -17.73
CA TRP A 15 11.90 -14.88 -19.17
C TRP A 15 13.25 -14.27 -19.55
N ILE A 16 13.80 -13.38 -18.73
CA ILE A 16 15.16 -12.82 -18.91
C ILE A 16 16.25 -13.88 -18.67
N MET A 17 16.01 -14.82 -17.75
CA MET A 17 16.95 -15.87 -17.37
C MET A 17 16.73 -17.20 -18.12
N ALA A 18 15.78 -17.25 -19.06
CA ALA A 18 15.43 -18.47 -19.78
C ALA A 18 16.66 -19.06 -20.49
N PRO A 19 16.89 -20.39 -20.41
CA PRO A 19 18.06 -21.02 -21.00
C PRO A 19 18.07 -20.86 -22.52
N ILE A 20 19.26 -20.73 -23.09
CA ILE A 20 19.47 -20.62 -24.53
C ILE A 20 19.09 -21.96 -25.19
N ASP A 21 17.96 -22.00 -25.87
CA ASP A 21 17.69 -23.07 -26.83
C ASP A 21 18.37 -22.71 -28.16
N GLU A 22 19.61 -23.20 -28.32
CA GLU A 22 20.41 -23.04 -29.54
C GLU A 22 19.73 -23.62 -30.79
N SER A 23 18.71 -24.49 -30.63
CA SER A 23 17.96 -25.08 -31.75
C SER A 23 16.72 -24.28 -32.16
N ALA A 24 16.15 -23.47 -31.26
CA ALA A 24 14.93 -22.69 -31.51
C ALA A 24 15.20 -21.25 -32.01
N GLY A 25 16.41 -20.71 -31.80
CA GLY A 25 16.85 -19.45 -32.41
C GLY A 25 16.20 -18.15 -31.90
N LEU A 26 15.18 -18.22 -31.04
CA LEU A 26 14.61 -17.06 -30.34
C LEU A 26 15.24 -16.91 -28.94
N GLN A 27 16.26 -16.05 -28.84
CA GLN A 27 16.64 -15.45 -27.57
C GLN A 27 16.03 -14.05 -27.50
N LEU A 28 15.12 -13.80 -26.54
CA LEU A 28 14.70 -12.44 -26.22
C LEU A 28 15.81 -11.77 -25.38
N THR A 29 16.27 -10.61 -25.81
CA THR A 29 17.08 -9.73 -24.97
C THR A 29 16.24 -9.18 -23.81
N ILE A 30 16.92 -8.65 -22.78
CA ILE A 30 16.30 -7.95 -21.64
C ILE A 30 15.25 -6.92 -22.13
N MET A 31 15.60 -6.16 -23.17
CA MET A 31 14.74 -5.11 -23.73
C MET A 31 13.51 -5.68 -24.44
N GLU A 32 13.65 -6.79 -25.16
CA GLU A 32 12.53 -7.46 -25.84
C GLU A 32 11.58 -8.14 -24.84
N VAL A 33 12.09 -8.68 -23.72
CA VAL A 33 11.23 -9.19 -22.64
C VAL A 33 10.38 -8.07 -22.06
N PHE A 34 10.98 -6.91 -21.72
CA PHE A 34 10.20 -5.78 -21.21
C PHE A 34 9.20 -5.23 -22.24
N ALA A 35 9.53 -5.20 -23.53
CA ALA A 35 8.62 -4.76 -24.58
C ALA A 35 7.42 -5.71 -24.76
N LEU A 36 7.68 -7.03 -24.73
CA LEU A 36 6.63 -8.05 -24.79
C LEU A 36 5.70 -7.98 -23.57
N VAL A 37 6.26 -7.76 -22.38
CA VAL A 37 5.48 -7.62 -21.15
C VAL A 37 4.67 -6.32 -21.14
N GLU A 38 5.21 -5.22 -21.68
CA GLU A 38 4.45 -3.98 -21.91
C GLU A 38 3.21 -4.23 -22.80
N GLU A 39 3.42 -4.90 -23.94
CA GLU A 39 2.34 -5.26 -24.87
C GLU A 39 1.26 -6.12 -24.19
N MET A 40 1.67 -7.13 -23.43
CA MET A 40 0.75 -8.04 -22.72
C MET A 40 -0.01 -7.37 -21.57
N ILE A 41 0.62 -6.45 -20.84
CA ILE A 41 -0.04 -5.64 -19.81
C ILE A 41 -1.07 -4.70 -20.46
N ASN A 42 -0.69 -4.02 -21.53
CA ASN A 42 -1.56 -3.05 -22.21
C ASN A 42 -2.74 -3.74 -22.91
N GLU A 43 -2.53 -4.94 -23.47
CA GLU A 43 -3.62 -5.82 -23.90
C GLU A 43 -4.54 -6.20 -22.74
N HIS A 44 -4.00 -6.55 -21.56
CA HIS A 44 -4.80 -6.94 -20.40
C HIS A 44 -5.66 -5.78 -19.85
N VAL A 45 -5.17 -4.55 -19.92
CA VAL A 45 -5.92 -3.34 -19.53
C VAL A 45 -7.12 -3.12 -20.45
N VAL A 46 -6.92 -3.22 -21.78
CA VAL A 46 -7.99 -3.03 -22.78
C VAL A 46 -8.98 -4.20 -22.77
N ASN A 47 -8.47 -5.43 -22.78
CA ASN A 47 -9.24 -6.67 -22.86
C ASN A 47 -9.32 -7.35 -21.49
N TRP A 48 -9.73 -6.62 -20.45
CA TRP A 48 -9.88 -7.18 -19.11
C TRP A 48 -10.95 -8.28 -19.10
N GLY A 49 -10.48 -9.53 -19.11
CA GLY A 49 -11.31 -10.72 -19.23
C GLY A 49 -10.46 -11.99 -19.14
N PRO A 50 -11.04 -13.18 -19.31
CA PRO A 50 -10.33 -14.46 -19.16
C PRO A 50 -9.32 -14.76 -20.27
N THR A 51 -9.36 -14.04 -21.40
CA THR A 51 -8.68 -14.39 -22.66
C THR A 51 -7.35 -13.68 -22.93
N SER A 52 -7.01 -12.62 -22.20
CA SER A 52 -5.77 -11.86 -22.41
C SER A 52 -4.52 -12.75 -22.32
N ARG A 53 -3.50 -12.52 -23.15
CA ARG A 53 -2.21 -13.26 -23.12
C ARG A 53 -1.60 -13.32 -21.73
N LEU A 54 -1.65 -12.24 -20.96
CA LEU A 54 -1.09 -12.18 -19.60
C LEU A 54 -1.68 -13.25 -18.66
N ARG A 55 -2.97 -13.59 -18.78
CA ARG A 55 -3.62 -14.63 -17.96
C ARG A 55 -3.14 -16.05 -18.26
N LYS A 56 -2.54 -16.30 -19.42
CA LYS A 56 -1.98 -17.63 -19.76
C LYS A 56 -0.76 -17.96 -18.89
N TYR A 57 -0.03 -16.92 -18.47
CA TYR A 57 1.17 -17.04 -17.64
C TYR A 57 0.88 -16.68 -16.18
N LEU A 58 -0.02 -15.73 -15.93
CA LEU A 58 -0.46 -15.28 -14.60
C LEU A 58 -1.98 -15.47 -14.45
N PRO A 59 -2.50 -16.69 -14.22
CA PRO A 59 -3.94 -16.96 -14.15
C PRO A 59 -4.67 -16.10 -13.12
N THR A 60 -4.00 -15.81 -12.00
CA THR A 60 -4.48 -15.03 -10.85
C THR A 60 -4.33 -13.51 -11.02
N VAL A 61 -3.80 -13.01 -12.14
CA VAL A 61 -3.61 -11.56 -12.35
C VAL A 61 -4.94 -10.80 -12.20
N ARG A 62 -4.90 -9.72 -11.43
CA ARG A 62 -6.05 -8.86 -11.15
C ARG A 62 -6.16 -7.76 -12.21
N ARG A 63 -7.20 -6.93 -12.12
CA ARG A 63 -7.37 -5.80 -13.04
C ARG A 63 -6.17 -4.87 -12.92
N ILE A 64 -5.57 -4.51 -14.05
CA ILE A 64 -4.60 -3.40 -14.15
C ILE A 64 -5.39 -2.19 -14.62
N PHE A 65 -5.23 -1.04 -13.95
CA PHE A 65 -6.15 0.09 -14.13
C PHE A 65 -5.77 1.04 -15.27
N ALA A 66 -4.49 1.14 -15.61
CA ALA A 66 -3.96 2.00 -16.66
C ALA A 66 -2.92 1.25 -17.52
N PRO A 67 -2.79 1.56 -18.82
CA PRO A 67 -1.70 1.04 -19.65
C PRO A 67 -0.35 1.45 -19.07
N MET A 68 0.60 0.52 -18.95
CA MET A 68 1.93 0.79 -18.44
C MET A 68 2.87 1.29 -19.54
N LYS A 69 3.65 2.33 -19.22
CA LYS A 69 4.81 2.83 -19.98
C LYS A 69 6.10 2.15 -19.50
N LEU A 70 6.12 0.83 -19.57
CA LEU A 70 7.21 -0.01 -19.06
C LEU A 70 8.55 0.25 -19.78
N MET A 71 8.53 0.43 -21.10
CA MET A 71 9.73 0.70 -21.89
C MET A 71 10.29 2.11 -21.68
N GLU A 72 9.46 3.08 -21.27
CA GLU A 72 9.91 4.40 -20.83
C GLU A 72 10.66 4.29 -19.49
N ALA A 73 10.07 3.59 -18.52
CA ALA A 73 10.67 3.33 -17.22
C ALA A 73 11.98 2.52 -17.31
N VAL A 74 12.04 1.50 -18.19
CA VAL A 74 13.27 0.73 -18.46
C VAL A 74 14.39 1.64 -18.94
N ARG A 75 14.13 2.56 -19.90
CA ARG A 75 15.13 3.50 -20.40
C ARG A 75 15.63 4.44 -19.31
N GLN A 76 14.72 5.02 -18.53
CA GLN A 76 15.08 5.90 -17.41
C GLN A 76 15.93 5.16 -16.35
N TYR A 77 15.57 3.92 -16.02
CA TYR A 77 16.31 3.13 -15.03
C TYR A 77 17.69 2.70 -15.55
N ASP A 78 17.80 2.33 -16.83
CA ASP A 78 19.07 1.93 -17.45
C ASP A 78 20.04 3.10 -17.69
N GLU A 79 19.52 4.32 -17.87
CA GLU A 79 20.35 5.53 -17.94
C GLU A 79 21.18 5.71 -16.67
N ALA A 80 20.60 5.49 -15.49
CA ALA A 80 21.28 5.62 -14.20
C ALA A 80 22.04 4.35 -13.77
N THR A 81 21.53 3.15 -14.06
CA THR A 81 22.06 1.89 -13.50
C THR A 81 22.87 1.05 -14.49
N HIS A 82 22.69 1.27 -15.80
CA HIS A 82 23.30 0.48 -16.87
C HIS A 82 23.08 -1.03 -16.75
N PHE A 83 21.95 -1.43 -16.16
CA PHE A 83 21.62 -2.82 -15.88
C PHE A 83 21.55 -3.68 -17.15
N SER A 84 21.19 -3.09 -18.30
CA SER A 84 21.13 -3.74 -19.61
C SER A 84 22.52 -4.14 -20.14
N LYS A 85 23.58 -3.43 -19.71
CA LYS A 85 24.96 -3.66 -20.16
C LYS A 85 25.64 -4.81 -19.42
N ARG A 86 24.99 -5.39 -18.41
CA ARG A 86 25.55 -6.45 -17.56
C ARG A 86 25.52 -7.80 -18.27
N LYS A 87 26.70 -8.42 -18.46
CA LYS A 87 26.85 -9.71 -19.16
C LYS A 87 26.79 -10.95 -18.27
N ARG A 88 26.74 -10.78 -16.94
CA ARG A 88 26.86 -11.88 -15.95
C ARG A 88 25.89 -11.78 -14.76
N VAL A 89 25.11 -10.70 -14.70
CA VAL A 89 24.18 -10.43 -13.60
C VAL A 89 22.87 -9.97 -14.24
N ALA A 90 21.87 -10.85 -14.20
CA ALA A 90 20.52 -10.55 -14.65
C ALA A 90 19.84 -9.53 -13.70
N PRO A 91 18.76 -8.86 -14.12
CA PRO A 91 17.93 -8.03 -13.26
C PRO A 91 17.49 -8.76 -11.99
N THR A 92 17.76 -8.12 -10.85
CA THR A 92 17.29 -8.55 -9.54
C THR A 92 15.80 -8.25 -9.38
N PHE A 93 15.16 -8.90 -8.41
CA PHE A 93 13.77 -8.60 -8.01
C PHE A 93 13.57 -7.10 -7.76
N LYS A 94 14.46 -6.50 -6.97
CA LYS A 94 14.47 -5.07 -6.65
C LYS A 94 14.54 -4.17 -7.88
N GLU A 95 15.36 -4.48 -8.87
CA GLU A 95 15.47 -3.68 -10.10
C GLU A 95 14.19 -3.76 -10.95
N VAL A 96 13.60 -4.95 -11.10
CA VAL A 96 12.34 -5.11 -11.82
C VAL A 96 11.18 -4.43 -11.06
N ARG A 97 11.16 -4.51 -9.72
CA ARG A 97 10.24 -3.77 -8.84
C ARG A 97 10.34 -2.25 -9.07
N HIS A 98 11.57 -1.71 -9.08
CA HIS A 98 11.80 -0.29 -9.35
C HIS A 98 11.32 0.15 -10.75
N ILE A 99 11.58 -0.66 -11.77
CA ILE A 99 11.13 -0.41 -13.15
C ILE A 99 9.59 -0.41 -13.23
N LEU A 100 8.91 -1.36 -12.58
CA LEU A 100 7.44 -1.38 -12.52
C LEU A 100 6.87 -0.18 -11.73
N ASN A 101 7.53 0.25 -10.65
CA ASN A 101 7.14 1.45 -9.91
C ASN A 101 7.23 2.71 -10.78
N LEU A 102 8.35 2.89 -11.49
CA LEU A 102 8.55 3.98 -12.45
C LEU A 102 7.49 3.93 -13.58
N ALA A 103 7.22 2.76 -14.14
CA ALA A 103 6.20 2.58 -15.17
C ALA A 103 4.82 2.99 -14.66
N THR A 104 4.49 2.61 -13.42
CA THR A 104 3.21 2.95 -12.77
C THR A 104 3.06 4.46 -12.60
N ILE A 105 4.07 5.17 -12.07
CA ILE A 105 3.94 6.63 -11.87
C ILE A 105 3.83 7.40 -13.19
N HIS A 106 4.60 7.03 -14.22
CA HIS A 106 4.52 7.64 -15.55
C HIS A 106 3.17 7.47 -16.24
N SER A 107 2.47 6.39 -15.89
CA SER A 107 1.20 6.01 -16.48
C SER A 107 0.01 6.65 -15.77
N ILE A 108 0.07 6.76 -14.43
CA ILE A 108 -1.02 7.35 -13.62
C ILE A 108 -0.95 8.86 -13.49
N ALA A 109 0.23 9.49 -13.62
CA ALA A 109 0.39 10.94 -13.42
C ALA A 109 -0.65 11.83 -14.14
N PRO A 110 -1.07 11.57 -15.40
CA PRO A 110 -2.06 12.40 -16.08
C PRO A 110 -3.49 12.33 -15.51
N THR A 111 -3.81 11.27 -14.75
CA THR A 111 -5.16 11.01 -14.20
C THR A 111 -5.20 10.99 -12.67
N LEU A 112 -4.05 11.14 -12.01
CA LEU A 112 -3.92 11.01 -10.57
C LEU A 112 -4.69 12.09 -9.80
N LYS A 113 -5.61 11.66 -8.94
CA LYS A 113 -6.44 12.52 -8.08
C LYS A 113 -6.32 12.18 -6.60
N MET A 114 -5.89 10.96 -6.25
CA MET A 114 -5.59 10.58 -4.88
C MET A 114 -4.33 9.73 -4.78
N VAL A 115 -3.46 10.07 -3.83
CA VAL A 115 -2.38 9.20 -3.35
C VAL A 115 -2.74 8.72 -1.95
N THR A 116 -2.59 7.42 -1.73
CA THR A 116 -2.66 6.81 -0.41
C THR A 116 -1.30 6.23 -0.06
N PHE A 117 -0.85 6.40 1.17
CA PHE A 117 0.40 5.82 1.67
C PHE A 117 0.06 4.85 2.79
N ASP A 118 0.72 3.69 2.86
CA ASP A 118 0.94 3.08 4.17
C ASP A 118 1.74 4.05 5.05
N ALA A 119 1.54 3.99 6.35
CA ALA A 119 2.21 4.90 7.27
C ALA A 119 3.58 4.36 7.69
N ASP A 120 3.57 3.18 8.31
CA ASP A 120 4.74 2.49 8.84
C ASP A 120 5.64 1.97 7.70
N ASP A 121 6.96 2.02 7.89
CA ASP A 121 8.04 1.73 6.91
C ASP A 121 7.98 2.45 5.54
N THR A 122 6.93 3.22 5.27
CA THR A 122 6.69 3.90 3.98
C THR A 122 6.89 5.41 4.06
N ILE A 123 6.41 6.11 5.10
CA ILE A 123 6.66 7.57 5.28
C ILE A 123 7.54 7.92 6.48
N TYR A 124 7.77 6.95 7.37
CA TYR A 124 8.74 6.94 8.47
C TYR A 124 9.09 5.50 8.82
N GLU A 125 10.17 5.29 9.57
CA GLU A 125 10.51 3.97 10.13
C GLU A 125 9.39 3.43 11.05
N ASP A 126 9.20 2.11 11.07
CA ASP A 126 8.29 1.37 11.97
C ASP A 126 8.21 1.97 13.40
N GLY A 127 6.99 2.28 13.85
CA GLY A 127 6.73 2.90 15.16
C GLY A 127 7.12 4.37 15.30
N GLY A 128 7.70 4.99 14.27
CA GLY A 128 8.23 6.35 14.27
C GLY A 128 7.18 7.48 14.22
N THR A 129 7.70 8.72 14.16
CA THR A 129 6.95 9.98 14.04
C THR A 129 7.57 10.87 12.95
N ILE A 130 6.76 11.62 12.21
CA ILE A 130 7.27 12.55 11.19
C ILE A 130 7.46 13.97 11.76
N SER A 131 8.67 14.52 11.59
CA SER A 131 8.99 15.93 11.90
C SER A 131 8.68 16.83 10.70
N ALA A 132 8.42 18.12 10.94
CA ALA A 132 8.14 19.10 9.88
C ALA A 132 9.29 19.29 8.88
N ALA A 133 10.52 18.91 9.27
CA ALA A 133 11.71 18.93 8.42
C ALA A 133 11.87 17.68 7.52
N SER A 134 10.99 16.68 7.65
CA SER A 134 11.04 15.49 6.80
C SER A 134 10.71 15.83 5.34
N GLU A 135 11.49 15.26 4.43
CA GLU A 135 11.26 15.36 2.98
C GLU A 135 9.83 14.93 2.59
N MET A 136 9.28 13.92 3.27
CA MET A 136 7.92 13.44 3.01
C MET A 136 6.84 14.47 3.36
N VAL A 137 7.08 15.40 4.29
CA VAL A 137 6.17 16.53 4.53
C VAL A 137 6.14 17.46 3.31
N GLY A 138 7.31 17.75 2.73
CA GLY A 138 7.42 18.53 1.49
C GLY A 138 6.71 17.86 0.31
N VAL A 139 6.83 16.53 0.19
CA VAL A 139 6.10 15.74 -0.81
C VAL A 139 4.58 15.84 -0.62
N ILE A 140 4.08 15.61 0.60
CA ILE A 140 2.65 15.65 0.92
C ILE A 140 2.08 17.04 0.62
N VAL A 141 2.76 18.10 1.06
CA VAL A 141 2.39 19.50 0.75
C VAL A 141 2.39 19.77 -0.76
N GLY A 142 3.35 19.24 -1.51
CA GLY A 142 3.41 19.35 -2.97
C GLY A 142 2.20 18.73 -3.67
N LEU A 143 1.77 17.53 -3.24
CA LEU A 143 0.58 16.86 -3.77
C LEU A 143 -0.71 17.66 -3.49
N LEU A 144 -0.90 18.10 -2.24
CA LEU A 144 -2.09 18.83 -1.81
C LEU A 144 -2.27 20.16 -2.57
N ARG A 145 -1.16 20.86 -2.83
CA ARG A 145 -1.08 22.07 -3.66
C ARG A 145 -1.44 21.80 -5.12
N LYS A 146 -1.05 20.65 -5.66
CA LYS A 146 -1.45 20.18 -7.00
C LYS A 146 -2.87 19.61 -7.08
N GLY A 147 -3.70 19.84 -6.04
CA GLY A 147 -5.09 19.38 -6.03
C GLY A 147 -5.29 17.90 -5.74
N VAL A 148 -4.22 17.15 -5.51
CA VAL A 148 -4.26 15.71 -5.22
C VAL A 148 -4.66 15.49 -3.77
N VAL A 149 -5.60 14.57 -3.55
CA VAL A 149 -5.99 14.10 -2.22
C VAL A 149 -4.91 13.18 -1.66
N VAL A 150 -4.51 13.40 -0.40
CA VAL A 150 -3.50 12.57 0.27
C VAL A 150 -4.12 11.89 1.47
N SER A 151 -4.05 10.56 1.53
CA SER A 151 -4.46 9.81 2.72
C SER A 151 -3.37 8.89 3.25
N LEU A 152 -3.21 8.84 4.57
CA LEU A 152 -2.43 7.80 5.23
C LEU A 152 -3.37 6.66 5.62
N VAL A 153 -3.04 5.42 5.24
CA VAL A 153 -3.86 4.22 5.44
C VAL A 153 -3.05 3.20 6.25
N THR A 154 -3.26 3.16 7.56
CA THR A 154 -2.45 2.37 8.51
C THR A 154 -3.28 1.31 9.23
N ALA A 155 -2.66 0.18 9.55
CA ALA A 155 -3.22 -0.82 10.47
C ALA A 155 -3.36 -0.28 11.91
N ALA A 156 -2.68 0.80 12.27
CA ALA A 156 -2.83 1.43 13.58
C ALA A 156 -4.27 1.94 13.80
N GLY A 157 -5.05 1.17 14.58
CA GLY A 157 -6.38 1.53 15.06
C GLY A 157 -6.36 2.06 16.50
N TYR A 158 -6.83 3.29 16.69
CA TYR A 158 -7.02 3.96 17.98
C TYR A 158 -8.46 4.53 18.08
N PRO A 159 -9.46 3.71 18.47
CA PRO A 159 -10.87 4.11 18.48
C PRO A 159 -11.11 5.27 19.45
N GLY A 160 -11.66 6.39 18.96
CA GLY A 160 -11.95 7.57 19.80
C GLY A 160 -10.73 8.37 20.26
N GLU A 161 -9.52 8.01 19.83
CA GLU A 161 -8.25 8.63 20.27
C GLU A 161 -7.51 9.33 19.11
N PRO A 162 -8.10 10.37 18.46
CA PRO A 162 -7.47 11.04 17.30
C PRO A 162 -6.06 11.58 17.62
N HIS A 163 -5.85 12.04 18.85
CA HIS A 163 -4.59 12.56 19.37
C HIS A 163 -3.39 11.58 19.24
N ARG A 164 -3.65 10.26 19.19
CA ARG A 164 -2.59 9.25 18.98
C ARG A 164 -2.10 9.22 17.54
N TYR A 165 -2.96 9.51 16.57
CA TYR A 165 -2.55 9.76 15.19
C TYR A 165 -1.82 11.12 15.11
N GLU A 166 -2.35 12.17 15.74
CA GLU A 166 -1.72 13.50 15.75
C GLU A 166 -0.29 13.49 16.27
N ALA A 167 -0.01 12.74 17.34
CA ALA A 167 1.35 12.60 17.89
C ALA A 167 2.36 12.06 16.86
N ARG A 168 1.96 11.06 16.06
CA ARG A 168 2.79 10.50 14.98
C ARG A 168 2.94 11.44 13.78
N LEU A 169 1.94 12.29 13.57
CA LEU A 169 1.76 13.11 12.36
C LEU A 169 2.00 14.61 12.57
N HIS A 170 2.50 15.02 13.74
CA HIS A 170 2.63 16.42 14.14
C HIS A 170 3.33 17.29 13.09
N GLY A 171 4.44 16.82 12.51
CA GLY A 171 5.17 17.55 11.48
C GLY A 171 4.42 17.74 10.16
N ILE A 172 3.47 16.86 9.83
CA ILE A 172 2.54 17.10 8.71
C ILE A 172 1.51 18.15 9.13
N LEU A 173 0.86 17.98 10.29
CA LEU A 173 -0.20 18.88 10.75
C LEU A 173 0.28 20.33 10.87
N GLU A 174 1.47 20.55 11.42
CA GLU A 174 2.16 21.86 11.46
C GLU A 174 2.34 22.46 10.06
N ALA A 175 2.79 21.66 9.08
CA ALA A 175 2.96 22.13 7.70
C ALA A 175 1.63 22.45 6.99
N LEU A 176 0.52 21.79 7.37
CA LEU A 176 -0.81 22.10 6.86
C LEU A 176 -1.34 23.45 7.35
N GLU A 177 -0.83 24.00 8.45
CA GLU A 177 -1.22 25.32 8.96
C GLU A 177 -0.86 26.45 7.98
N ALA A 178 0.13 26.24 7.12
CA ALA A 178 0.54 27.16 6.06
C ALA A 178 -0.22 27.01 4.72
N LEU A 179 -1.14 26.04 4.60
CA LEU A 179 -1.92 25.80 3.39
C LEU A 179 -3.30 26.44 3.44
N THR A 180 -3.90 26.73 2.29
CA THR A 180 -5.28 27.22 2.23
C THR A 180 -6.26 26.19 2.81
N PRO A 181 -7.47 26.60 3.27
CA PRO A 181 -8.49 25.68 3.77
C PRO A 181 -8.85 24.56 2.77
N ALA A 182 -8.82 24.84 1.47
CA ALA A 182 -9.14 23.90 0.40
C ALA A 182 -8.00 22.91 0.08
N GLU A 183 -6.74 23.29 0.33
CA GLU A 183 -5.59 22.37 0.21
C GLU A 183 -5.48 21.47 1.43
N ARG A 184 -5.59 22.02 2.65
CA ARG A 184 -5.46 21.21 3.88
C ARG A 184 -6.61 20.21 4.06
N SER A 185 -7.83 20.52 3.56
CA SER A 185 -8.98 19.61 3.62
C SER A 185 -8.80 18.32 2.80
N ARG A 186 -7.83 18.30 1.87
CA ARG A 186 -7.46 17.13 1.07
C ARG A 186 -6.53 16.14 1.80
N PHE A 187 -6.12 16.44 3.04
CA PHE A 187 -5.36 15.51 3.88
C PHE A 187 -6.27 14.67 4.80
N LEU A 188 -6.06 13.36 4.81
CA LEU A 188 -6.96 12.36 5.41
C LEU A 188 -6.16 11.26 6.12
N VAL A 189 -6.73 10.64 7.16
CA VAL A 189 -6.13 9.46 7.82
C VAL A 189 -7.15 8.35 8.00
N MET A 190 -6.89 7.19 7.40
CA MET A 190 -7.64 5.95 7.55
C MET A 190 -6.90 5.02 8.51
N GLY A 191 -7.38 4.92 9.75
CA GLY A 191 -6.83 4.05 10.79
C GLY A 191 -7.52 2.69 10.87
N GLY A 192 -6.79 1.69 11.36
CA GLY A 192 -7.26 0.30 11.46
C GLY A 192 -7.65 -0.29 10.10
N GLU A 193 -6.82 -0.05 9.09
CA GLU A 193 -6.97 -0.36 7.66
C GLU A 193 -8.20 0.25 6.95
N CYS A 194 -9.40 0.09 7.51
CA CYS A 194 -10.65 0.59 6.94
C CYS A 194 -11.72 0.94 8.00
N ASN A 195 -11.32 1.22 9.24
CA ASN A 195 -12.24 1.34 10.38
C ASN A 195 -12.46 2.78 10.87
N TYR A 196 -11.42 3.64 10.88
CA TYR A 196 -11.45 4.97 11.49
C TYR A 196 -10.98 6.06 10.51
N LEU A 197 -11.90 6.71 9.81
CA LEU A 197 -11.58 7.87 8.97
C LEU A 197 -11.47 9.14 9.80
N HIS A 198 -10.40 9.90 9.55
CA HIS A 198 -10.16 11.22 10.10
C HIS A 198 -9.95 12.23 8.97
N VAL A 199 -10.45 13.43 9.18
CA VAL A 199 -10.25 14.61 8.30
C VAL A 199 -9.59 15.71 9.10
N THR A 200 -8.91 16.64 8.42
CA THR A 200 -8.39 17.84 9.08
C THR A 200 -9.52 18.70 9.65
N SER A 201 -9.26 19.28 10.81
CA SER A 201 -10.02 20.35 11.44
C SER A 201 -9.08 21.52 11.69
N THR A 202 -9.59 22.76 11.67
CA THR A 202 -8.81 23.96 11.98
C THR A 202 -9.53 24.74 13.07
N ASN A 203 -8.82 25.06 14.15
CA ASN A 203 -9.35 25.92 15.20
C ASN A 203 -9.42 27.38 14.65
N PRO A 204 -10.59 28.04 14.67
CA PRO A 204 -10.77 29.34 14.02
C PRO A 204 -10.09 30.51 14.74
N GLU A 205 -9.75 30.36 16.02
CA GLU A 205 -9.12 31.41 16.84
C GLU A 205 -7.58 31.37 16.77
N THR A 206 -7.03 30.15 16.73
CA THR A 206 -5.57 29.90 16.79
C THR A 206 -4.96 29.51 15.46
N GLY A 207 -5.77 29.15 14.46
CA GLY A 207 -5.30 28.61 13.18
C GLY A 207 -4.80 27.16 13.23
N LYS A 208 -4.71 26.58 14.44
CA LYS A 208 -4.13 25.25 14.69
C LYS A 208 -4.85 24.15 13.91
N VAL A 209 -4.09 23.28 13.24
CA VAL A 209 -4.63 22.10 12.54
C VAL A 209 -4.63 20.87 13.45
N SER A 210 -5.71 20.09 13.38
CA SER A 210 -5.95 18.86 14.15
C SER A 210 -6.70 17.83 13.31
N LEU A 211 -6.87 16.62 13.83
CA LEU A 211 -7.65 15.54 13.22
C LEU A 211 -8.99 15.37 13.94
N ARG A 212 -10.09 15.38 13.20
CA ARG A 212 -11.41 14.96 13.71
C ARG A 212 -11.84 13.65 13.09
N VAL A 213 -12.45 12.78 13.89
CA VAL A 213 -13.08 11.54 13.40
C VAL A 213 -14.29 11.88 12.53
N VAL A 214 -14.48 11.14 11.45
CA VAL A 214 -15.70 11.17 10.61
C VAL A 214 -16.63 10.02 11.03
N PRO A 215 -17.88 10.28 11.47
CA PRO A 215 -18.84 9.23 11.82
C PRO A 215 -19.05 8.21 10.69
N GLY A 216 -19.10 6.92 11.04
CA GLY A 216 -19.13 5.80 10.08
C GLY A 216 -20.16 5.97 8.95
N ARG A 217 -21.40 6.26 9.31
CA ARG A 217 -22.54 6.59 8.41
C ARG A 217 -22.27 7.63 7.31
N GLU A 218 -21.26 8.49 7.43
CA GLU A 218 -20.97 9.57 6.49
C GLU A 218 -20.01 9.15 5.36
N TRP A 219 -19.25 8.06 5.54
CA TRP A 219 -18.20 7.63 4.61
C TRP A 219 -18.15 6.12 4.34
N LYS A 220 -18.76 5.29 5.20
CA LYS A 220 -18.94 3.87 4.94
C LYS A 220 -19.99 3.70 3.84
N ASP A 221 -19.60 2.97 2.81
CA ASP A 221 -20.25 2.83 1.50
C ASP A 221 -21.53 1.98 1.51
N GLY A 222 -22.52 2.33 2.33
CA GLY A 222 -23.82 1.64 2.42
C GLY A 222 -23.76 0.26 3.08
N ARG A 223 -22.56 -0.28 3.34
CA ARG A 223 -22.32 -1.45 4.19
C ARG A 223 -22.65 -1.21 5.69
N GLY A 224 -23.19 -0.05 6.07
CA GLY A 224 -23.52 0.27 7.45
C GLY A 224 -22.26 0.51 8.27
N GLU A 225 -21.89 -0.42 9.16
CA GLU A 225 -20.87 -0.16 10.20
C GLU A 225 -19.63 -1.09 10.32
N ARG A 226 -19.53 -2.35 9.86
CA ARG A 226 -20.03 -3.01 8.63
C ARG A 226 -20.42 -4.49 8.77
N TRP A 227 -20.25 -5.11 9.94
CA TRP A 227 -20.36 -6.56 10.18
C TRP A 227 -21.01 -6.82 11.54
N ASP A 228 -21.64 -7.99 11.70
CA ASP A 228 -22.24 -8.38 12.98
C ASP A 228 -21.16 -8.52 14.07
N GLN A 229 -21.45 -8.03 15.28
CA GLN A 229 -20.45 -8.00 16.33
C GLN A 229 -20.12 -9.40 16.89
N ALA A 230 -21.10 -10.31 16.94
CA ALA A 230 -20.84 -11.68 17.39
C ALA A 230 -20.03 -12.47 16.36
N GLU A 231 -20.25 -12.26 15.06
CA GLU A 231 -19.38 -12.80 14.01
C GLU A 231 -17.93 -12.25 14.11
N VAL A 232 -17.78 -10.96 14.41
CA VAL A 232 -16.47 -10.32 14.64
C VAL A 232 -15.78 -10.88 15.87
N ASP A 233 -16.48 -10.97 16.99
CA ASP A 233 -15.93 -11.48 18.24
C ASP A 233 -15.52 -12.95 18.10
N ALA A 234 -16.33 -13.78 17.42
CA ALA A 234 -15.99 -15.17 17.12
C ALA A 234 -14.75 -15.33 16.21
N LEU A 235 -14.53 -14.43 15.25
CA LEU A 235 -13.31 -14.40 14.44
C LEU A 235 -12.10 -14.04 15.31
N LEU A 236 -12.23 -12.99 16.13
CA LEU A 236 -11.17 -12.54 17.04
C LEU A 236 -10.86 -13.58 18.13
N ASP A 237 -11.83 -14.39 18.57
CA ASP A 237 -11.63 -15.50 19.52
C ASP A 237 -10.78 -16.63 18.91
N VAL A 238 -11.06 -17.01 17.65
CA VAL A 238 -10.25 -18.01 16.93
C VAL A 238 -8.83 -17.49 16.72
N ALA A 239 -8.70 -16.22 16.30
CA ALA A 239 -7.39 -15.57 16.18
C ALA A 239 -6.65 -15.52 17.53
N GLU A 240 -7.32 -15.16 18.63
CA GLU A 240 -6.73 -15.10 19.97
C GLU A 240 -6.15 -16.44 20.38
N LYS A 241 -6.94 -17.51 20.22
CA LYS A 241 -6.53 -18.87 20.56
C LYS A 241 -5.26 -19.26 19.81
N VAL A 242 -5.25 -19.09 18.49
CA VAL A 242 -4.09 -19.44 17.64
C VAL A 242 -2.88 -18.59 18.00
N LEU A 243 -3.04 -17.28 18.19
CA LEU A 243 -1.94 -16.38 18.60
C LEU A 243 -1.31 -16.80 19.93
N ARG A 244 -2.12 -17.22 20.92
CA ARG A 244 -1.62 -17.76 22.20
C ARG A 244 -0.85 -19.07 22.00
N GLU A 245 -1.43 -20.01 21.25
CA GLU A 245 -0.80 -21.30 20.93
C GLU A 245 0.56 -21.11 20.21
N MET A 246 0.68 -20.12 19.32
CA MET A 246 1.92 -19.82 18.59
C MET A 246 2.97 -19.09 19.45
N VAL A 247 2.55 -18.19 20.36
CA VAL A 247 3.45 -17.58 21.35
C VAL A 247 4.04 -18.63 22.27
N ASP A 248 3.23 -19.57 22.76
CA ASP A 248 3.69 -20.67 23.61
C ASP A 248 4.57 -21.66 22.84
N THR A 249 4.16 -22.07 21.62
CA THR A 249 4.92 -23.02 20.78
C THR A 249 6.33 -22.52 20.46
N PHE A 250 6.47 -21.23 20.15
CA PHE A 250 7.77 -20.62 19.84
C PHE A 250 8.45 -19.94 21.02
N GLN A 251 7.88 -20.02 22.23
CA GLN A 251 8.38 -19.39 23.45
C GLN A 251 8.69 -17.89 23.22
N MET A 252 7.80 -17.18 22.54
CA MET A 252 8.01 -15.79 22.15
C MET A 252 7.97 -14.85 23.36
N THR A 253 8.84 -13.84 23.36
CA THR A 253 8.76 -12.70 24.30
C THR A 253 7.71 -11.70 23.79
N ALA A 254 6.45 -12.15 23.75
CA ALA A 254 5.32 -11.40 23.20
C ALA A 254 4.08 -11.54 24.09
N ALA A 255 3.17 -10.57 24.00
CA ALA A 255 1.88 -10.58 24.68
C ALA A 255 0.74 -10.30 23.68
N VAL A 256 -0.43 -10.85 23.97
CA VAL A 256 -1.64 -10.63 23.14
C VAL A 256 -2.30 -9.30 23.51
N LEU A 257 -2.64 -8.50 22.51
CA LEU A 257 -3.43 -7.28 22.61
C LEU A 257 -4.70 -7.41 21.76
N ARG A 258 -5.86 -7.35 22.41
CA ARG A 258 -7.19 -7.33 21.76
C ARG A 258 -7.79 -5.92 21.78
N LYS A 259 -8.45 -5.55 20.68
CA LYS A 259 -9.18 -4.31 20.45
C LYS A 259 -10.56 -4.64 19.86
N GLU A 260 -11.45 -3.65 19.71
CA GLU A 260 -12.79 -3.82 19.12
C GLU A 260 -12.79 -4.45 17.71
N ARG A 261 -11.79 -4.11 16.89
CA ARG A 261 -11.69 -4.49 15.46
C ARG A 261 -10.35 -5.12 15.10
N ALA A 262 -9.58 -5.55 16.09
CA ALA A 262 -8.25 -6.09 15.87
C ALA A 262 -7.77 -6.96 17.02
N ILE A 263 -6.92 -7.94 16.74
CA ILE A 263 -6.16 -8.66 17.76
C ILE A 263 -4.77 -9.00 17.24
N GLY A 264 -3.75 -8.93 18.08
CA GLY A 264 -2.40 -9.28 17.68
C GLY A 264 -1.50 -9.66 18.84
N ILE A 265 -0.28 -10.09 18.51
CA ILE A 265 0.82 -10.25 19.46
C ILE A 265 1.81 -9.13 19.25
N TYR A 266 2.22 -8.45 20.32
CA TYR A 266 3.26 -7.43 20.28
C TYR A 266 4.45 -7.88 21.12
N ASN A 267 5.66 -7.51 20.66
CA ASN A 267 6.89 -7.80 21.36
C ASN A 267 6.96 -7.06 22.71
N THR A 268 7.20 -7.79 23.80
CA THR A 268 7.34 -7.21 25.15
C THR A 268 8.78 -6.91 25.54
N SER A 269 9.76 -7.31 24.71
CA SER A 269 11.16 -6.94 24.85
C SER A 269 11.45 -5.59 24.21
N THR A 270 12.13 -4.72 24.95
CA THR A 270 12.66 -3.45 24.45
C THR A 270 14.03 -3.59 23.78
N THR A 271 14.65 -4.77 23.83
CA THR A 271 16.06 -4.99 23.41
C THR A 271 16.25 -6.08 22.35
N LYS A 272 15.27 -6.97 22.15
CA LYS A 272 15.35 -8.10 21.21
C LYS A 272 14.12 -8.12 20.32
N ARG A 273 14.30 -8.05 18.99
CA ARG A 273 13.21 -8.27 18.01
C ARG A 273 12.77 -9.73 17.98
N LEU A 274 11.50 -9.97 17.62
CA LEU A 274 11.00 -11.32 17.37
C LEU A 274 11.64 -11.89 16.08
N CYS A 275 11.74 -13.22 16.00
CA CYS A 275 12.28 -13.91 14.81
C CYS A 275 11.27 -13.78 13.66
N TYR A 276 11.72 -13.27 12.52
CA TYR A 276 10.85 -12.97 11.37
C TYR A 276 10.12 -14.22 10.85
N GLU A 277 10.84 -15.35 10.77
CA GLU A 277 10.32 -16.63 10.34
C GLU A 277 9.22 -17.16 11.27
N ASN A 278 9.33 -16.92 12.59
CA ASN A 278 8.30 -17.28 13.54
C ASN A 278 7.05 -16.38 13.41
N LEU A 279 7.23 -15.10 13.04
CA LEU A 279 6.11 -14.20 12.75
C LEU A 279 5.40 -14.57 11.43
N GLU A 280 6.15 -14.95 10.39
CA GLU A 280 5.59 -15.51 9.15
C GLU A 280 4.74 -16.76 9.42
N GLU A 281 5.30 -17.75 10.14
CA GLU A 281 4.59 -18.99 10.46
C GLU A 281 3.35 -18.71 11.32
N THR A 282 3.43 -17.76 12.26
CA THR A 282 2.28 -17.32 13.06
C THR A 282 1.20 -16.67 12.20
N ALA A 283 1.56 -15.71 11.33
CA ALA A 283 0.62 -15.05 10.43
C ALA A 283 -0.04 -16.05 9.46
N LEU A 284 0.74 -16.97 8.86
CA LEU A 284 0.23 -18.01 7.98
C LEU A 284 -0.69 -19.02 8.70
N THR A 285 -0.36 -19.40 9.94
CA THR A 285 -1.20 -20.28 10.76
C THR A 285 -2.53 -19.63 11.11
N VAL A 286 -2.52 -18.34 11.46
CA VAL A 286 -3.74 -17.56 11.72
C VAL A 286 -4.57 -17.40 10.44
N GLN A 287 -3.96 -17.04 9.30
CA GLN A 287 -4.65 -17.02 7.99
C GLN A 287 -5.29 -18.38 7.66
N HIS A 288 -4.58 -19.47 7.92
CA HIS A 288 -5.09 -20.83 7.69
C HIS A 288 -6.29 -21.14 8.60
N ALA A 289 -6.25 -20.78 9.88
CA ALA A 289 -7.35 -20.99 10.81
C ALA A 289 -8.60 -20.17 10.44
N LEU A 290 -8.41 -18.92 10.00
CA LEU A 290 -9.49 -17.99 9.68
C LEU A 290 -10.08 -18.15 8.27
N ARG A 291 -9.50 -19.01 7.42
CA ARG A 291 -9.82 -19.14 5.97
C ARG A 291 -11.31 -19.36 5.61
N ASN A 292 -12.11 -19.84 6.56
CA ASN A 292 -13.54 -20.13 6.37
C ASN A 292 -14.46 -19.01 6.89
N HIS A 293 -13.92 -17.96 7.53
CA HIS A 293 -14.71 -16.82 7.99
C HIS A 293 -15.10 -15.91 6.82
N THR A 294 -16.34 -15.45 6.83
CA THR A 294 -16.96 -14.61 5.78
C THR A 294 -16.62 -13.13 5.92
N ILE A 295 -16.38 -12.65 7.16
CA ILE A 295 -15.95 -11.28 7.42
C ILE A 295 -14.58 -11.05 6.75
N PRO A 296 -14.44 -10.03 5.89
CA PRO A 296 -13.15 -9.58 5.39
C PRO A 296 -12.22 -9.21 6.56
N HIS A 297 -11.06 -9.85 6.60
CA HIS A 297 -10.02 -9.62 7.60
C HIS A 297 -8.65 -9.61 6.91
N CYS A 298 -7.64 -9.10 7.61
CA CYS A 298 -6.24 -9.21 7.23
C CYS A 298 -5.44 -9.72 8.43
N ALA A 299 -4.84 -10.90 8.32
CA ALA A 299 -3.87 -11.41 9.28
C ALA A 299 -2.46 -11.26 8.67
N PHE A 300 -1.61 -10.44 9.28
CA PHE A 300 -0.36 -9.98 8.67
C PHE A 300 0.84 -9.94 9.63
N ASN A 301 2.04 -10.05 9.06
CA ASN A 301 3.32 -9.91 9.76
C ASN A 301 3.80 -8.45 9.65
N GLY A 302 3.74 -7.69 10.76
CA GLY A 302 4.24 -6.30 10.80
C GLY A 302 5.78 -6.23 10.91
N GLY A 303 6.45 -7.34 11.22
CA GLY A 303 7.91 -7.46 11.24
C GLY A 303 8.54 -7.30 12.64
N ASN A 304 7.75 -6.98 13.66
CA ASN A 304 8.06 -7.21 15.08
C ASN A 304 6.83 -7.69 15.88
N ASP A 305 5.73 -7.95 15.19
CA ASP A 305 4.40 -8.28 15.70
C ASP A 305 3.62 -9.05 14.61
N VAL A 306 2.49 -9.63 15.00
CA VAL A 306 1.48 -10.18 14.08
C VAL A 306 0.12 -9.65 14.52
N PHE A 307 -0.64 -9.08 13.59
CA PHE A 307 -1.98 -8.56 13.84
C PHE A 307 -3.01 -9.17 12.89
N VAL A 308 -4.24 -9.24 13.38
CA VAL A 308 -5.45 -9.61 12.65
C VAL A 308 -6.41 -8.44 12.76
N ASP A 309 -6.55 -7.69 11.68
CA ASP A 309 -7.48 -6.57 11.58
C ASP A 309 -8.78 -6.99 10.89
N ILE A 310 -9.91 -6.53 11.43
CA ILE A 310 -11.25 -6.70 10.85
C ILE A 310 -11.40 -5.67 9.73
N GLY A 311 -11.26 -6.12 8.49
CA GLY A 311 -11.21 -5.28 7.30
C GLY A 311 -10.05 -5.63 6.37
N ASN A 312 -9.66 -4.66 5.54
CA ASN A 312 -8.36 -4.59 4.87
C ASN A 312 -8.19 -3.25 4.13
N LYS A 313 -6.96 -2.85 3.82
CA LYS A 313 -6.60 -1.59 3.12
C LYS A 313 -7.42 -1.34 1.86
N ALA A 314 -7.76 -2.37 1.08
CA ALA A 314 -8.59 -2.22 -0.12
C ALA A 314 -9.99 -1.68 0.18
N LEU A 315 -10.60 -2.08 1.31
CA LEU A 315 -11.89 -1.57 1.75
C LEU A 315 -11.81 -0.14 2.29
N GLY A 316 -10.65 0.26 2.80
CA GLY A 316 -10.36 1.64 3.22
C GLY A 316 -10.18 2.56 2.02
N ILE A 317 -9.29 2.18 1.10
CA ILE A 317 -9.03 2.89 -0.16
C ILE A 317 -10.31 3.00 -1.00
N SER A 318 -11.11 1.94 -1.14
CA SER A 318 -12.40 2.00 -1.88
C SER A 318 -13.46 2.88 -1.21
N ALA A 319 -13.40 3.05 0.12
CA ALA A 319 -14.26 4.01 0.81
C ALA A 319 -13.77 5.45 0.58
N LEU A 320 -12.46 5.70 0.67
CA LEU A 320 -11.83 6.98 0.32
C LEU A 320 -12.17 7.39 -1.12
N GLN A 321 -12.02 6.49 -2.09
CA GLN A 321 -12.34 6.74 -3.50
C GLN A 321 -13.75 7.32 -3.71
N ARG A 322 -14.75 6.93 -2.90
CA ARG A 322 -16.10 7.51 -2.95
C ARG A 322 -16.24 8.77 -2.09
N PHE A 323 -15.59 8.81 -0.93
CA PHE A 323 -15.68 9.93 0.01
C PHE A 323 -15.03 11.23 -0.51
N VAL A 324 -13.92 11.14 -1.25
CA VAL A 324 -13.07 12.30 -1.54
C VAL A 324 -13.51 13.14 -2.74
N GLY A 325 -14.54 12.71 -3.47
CA GLY A 325 -15.07 13.39 -4.65
C GLY A 325 -15.31 14.90 -4.49
N PRO A 326 -15.93 15.38 -3.38
CA PRO A 326 -16.12 16.80 -3.10
C PRO A 326 -14.87 17.59 -2.71
N LEU A 327 -13.72 16.94 -2.43
CA LEU A 327 -12.46 17.59 -2.02
C LEU A 327 -11.58 17.98 -3.22
N LEU A 328 -11.89 17.45 -4.40
CA LEU A 328 -11.12 17.66 -5.63
C LEU A 328 -11.33 19.07 -6.19
N PRO A 329 -10.34 19.65 -6.92
CA PRO A 329 -10.49 20.94 -7.59
C PRO A 329 -11.69 20.98 -8.56
N THR A 330 -11.93 19.87 -9.27
CA THR A 330 -13.15 19.60 -10.03
C THR A 330 -13.90 18.45 -9.34
N PRO A 331 -15.00 18.71 -8.63
CA PRO A 331 -15.74 17.67 -7.90
C PRO A 331 -16.31 16.58 -8.81
N GLN A 332 -16.22 15.32 -8.38
CA GLN A 332 -16.84 14.16 -9.05
C GLN A 332 -17.49 13.20 -8.03
N ALA A 333 -18.28 12.24 -8.51
CA ALA A 333 -19.03 11.32 -7.64
C ALA A 333 -18.16 10.27 -6.92
N GLY A 334 -16.97 9.99 -7.45
CA GLY A 334 -16.00 9.06 -6.89
C GLY A 334 -14.82 8.85 -7.84
N LEU A 335 -13.75 8.24 -7.34
CA LEU A 335 -12.53 7.93 -8.08
C LEU A 335 -12.50 6.46 -8.54
N GLU A 336 -11.88 6.22 -9.69
CA GLU A 336 -11.46 4.89 -10.15
C GLU A 336 -10.01 4.55 -9.75
N GLY A 337 -9.63 3.27 -9.88
CA GLY A 337 -8.27 2.80 -9.60
C GLY A 337 -7.18 3.35 -10.54
N HIS A 338 -7.58 3.97 -11.66
CA HIS A 338 -6.68 4.69 -12.57
C HIS A 338 -6.50 6.17 -12.17
N GLU A 339 -7.23 6.65 -11.16
CA GLU A 339 -7.11 7.99 -10.57
C GLU A 339 -6.52 7.92 -9.15
N CYS A 340 -6.23 6.72 -8.67
CA CYS A 340 -5.81 6.42 -7.30
C CYS A 340 -4.51 5.61 -7.28
N LEU A 341 -3.49 6.16 -6.64
CA LEU A 341 -2.20 5.51 -6.38
C LEU A 341 -2.12 5.07 -4.92
N HIS A 342 -1.59 3.88 -4.66
CA HIS A 342 -1.22 3.43 -3.32
C HIS A 342 0.28 3.14 -3.25
N ILE A 343 0.95 3.67 -2.22
CA ILE A 343 2.35 3.40 -1.91
C ILE A 343 2.39 2.57 -0.63
N GLY A 344 3.09 1.44 -0.63
CA GLY A 344 3.25 0.57 0.55
C GLY A 344 4.47 -0.35 0.40
N ASP A 345 4.86 -1.02 1.48
CA ASP A 345 6.04 -1.88 1.54
C ASP A 345 5.72 -3.37 1.80
N ARG A 346 4.52 -3.68 2.28
CA ARG A 346 4.07 -5.04 2.65
C ARG A 346 3.20 -5.67 1.56
N PHE A 347 3.74 -5.74 0.34
CA PHE A 347 3.21 -6.55 -0.76
C PHE A 347 3.69 -8.02 -0.71
N THR A 348 3.95 -8.52 0.50
CA THR A 348 4.39 -9.91 0.73
C THR A 348 3.19 -10.86 0.85
N ARG A 349 3.46 -12.17 0.89
CA ARG A 349 2.44 -13.22 1.11
C ARG A 349 1.62 -13.01 2.39
N THR A 350 2.22 -12.46 3.43
CA THR A 350 1.61 -12.15 4.74
C THR A 350 1.49 -10.65 4.98
N GLY A 351 1.60 -9.83 3.93
CA GLY A 351 1.54 -8.38 4.03
C GLY A 351 0.12 -7.83 3.79
N ASN A 352 -0.19 -6.69 4.41
CA ASN A 352 -1.52 -6.07 4.34
C ASN A 352 -1.73 -5.18 3.10
N ASP A 353 -0.67 -4.77 2.38
CA ASP A 353 -0.81 -3.95 1.16
C ASP A 353 -1.28 -4.73 -0.05
N THR A 354 -1.06 -6.05 -0.10
CA THR A 354 -1.31 -6.88 -1.30
C THR A 354 -2.72 -6.70 -1.88
N ARG A 355 -3.73 -6.44 -1.03
CA ARG A 355 -5.12 -6.20 -1.46
C ARG A 355 -5.38 -4.81 -2.04
N SER A 356 -4.54 -3.80 -1.80
CA SER A 356 -4.71 -2.45 -2.39
C SER A 356 -4.78 -2.49 -3.93
N ARG A 357 -4.08 -3.46 -4.54
CA ARG A 357 -4.13 -3.80 -5.98
C ARG A 357 -5.53 -4.18 -6.50
N ASP A 358 -6.47 -4.50 -5.62
CA ASP A 358 -7.87 -4.77 -5.97
C ASP A 358 -8.61 -3.50 -6.41
N VAL A 359 -8.14 -2.33 -6.00
CA VAL A 359 -8.88 -1.05 -6.07
C VAL A 359 -8.06 0.14 -6.57
N ALA A 360 -6.73 0.10 -6.47
CA ALA A 360 -5.84 1.20 -6.84
C ALA A 360 -4.62 0.68 -7.62
N SER A 361 -3.99 1.56 -8.40
CA SER A 361 -2.65 1.31 -8.93
C SER A 361 -1.64 1.37 -7.78
N THR A 362 -0.60 0.53 -7.79
CA THR A 362 0.28 0.36 -6.63
C THR A 362 1.76 0.49 -6.94
N VAL A 363 2.50 1.14 -6.05
CA VAL A 363 3.96 1.21 -6.04
C VAL A 363 4.46 0.48 -4.78
N TRP A 364 5.41 -0.44 -4.97
CA TRP A 364 6.00 -1.22 -3.88
C TRP A 364 7.38 -0.67 -3.50
N VAL A 365 7.45 0.03 -2.38
CA VAL A 365 8.69 0.53 -1.75
C VAL A 365 9.23 -0.46 -0.72
N SER A 366 10.41 -0.21 -0.16
CA SER A 366 10.97 -1.06 0.91
C SER A 366 11.60 -0.27 2.07
N ASN A 367 11.40 1.05 2.06
CA ASN A 367 11.87 2.03 3.05
C ASN A 367 11.40 3.44 2.62
N PRO A 368 11.47 4.46 3.51
CA PRO A 368 11.11 5.83 3.19
C PRO A 368 11.97 6.52 2.10
N GLU A 369 13.20 6.07 1.84
CA GLU A 369 14.05 6.65 0.78
C GLU A 369 13.52 6.32 -0.61
N GLU A 370 13.06 5.08 -0.83
CA GLU A 370 12.37 4.66 -2.06
C GLU A 370 11.06 5.43 -2.25
N THR A 371 10.32 5.73 -1.17
CA THR A 371 9.15 6.61 -1.19
C THR A 371 9.52 8.03 -1.61
N GLY A 372 10.54 8.64 -0.99
CA GLY A 372 11.01 9.98 -1.34
C GLY A 372 11.41 10.08 -2.81
N TYR A 373 12.19 9.11 -3.31
CA TYR A 373 12.62 9.03 -4.71
C TYR A 373 11.44 8.92 -5.69
N ILE A 374 10.53 7.96 -5.48
CA ILE A 374 9.42 7.72 -6.43
C ILE A 374 8.44 8.91 -6.43
N MET A 375 8.20 9.53 -5.28
CA MET A 375 7.31 10.68 -5.16
C MET A 375 7.92 11.98 -5.72
N LYS A 376 9.23 12.20 -5.53
CA LYS A 376 9.96 13.28 -6.23
C LYS A 376 9.97 13.11 -7.74
N THR A 377 9.96 11.86 -8.23
CA THR A 377 9.87 11.57 -9.67
C THR A 377 8.46 11.81 -10.21
N LEU A 378 7.43 11.52 -9.41
CA LEU A 378 6.02 11.73 -9.76
C LEU A 378 5.61 13.22 -9.76
N LEU A 379 6.00 14.00 -8.75
CA LEU A 379 5.54 15.38 -8.56
C LEU A 379 5.68 16.30 -9.80
N PRO A 380 6.80 16.28 -10.56
CA PRO A 380 6.94 17.08 -11.79
C PRO A 380 6.07 16.60 -12.97
N LEU A 381 5.58 15.36 -12.95
CA LEU A 381 4.73 14.78 -14.00
C LEU A 381 3.25 15.16 -13.83
N LEU A 382 2.87 15.66 -12.65
CA LEU A 382 1.51 16.07 -12.32
C LEU A 382 1.21 17.46 -12.89
N ALA A 383 0.05 17.59 -13.51
CA ALA A 383 -0.48 18.89 -13.93
C ALA A 383 -0.65 19.84 -12.72
N ASP A 384 -0.73 21.14 -13.00
CA ASP A 384 -1.23 22.12 -12.03
C ASP A 384 -2.78 22.14 -12.09
N PRO A 385 -3.46 22.43 -10.96
CA PRO A 385 -4.89 22.19 -10.77
C PRO A 385 -5.83 23.23 -11.41
#